data_AF-A0AB34SFB8-F1
#
_entry.id   AF-A0AB34SFB8-F1
#
_cell.length_a   1.000
_cell.length_b   1.000
_cell.length_c   1.000
_cell.angle_alpha   90.00
_cell.angle_beta   90.00
_cell.angle_gamma   90.00
#
_symmetry.space_group_name_H-M   'P 1'
#
loop_
_entity.id
_entity.type
_entity.pdbx_description
1 polymer ?
#
loop_
_entity_poly.entity_id
_entity_poly.type
_entity_poly.pdbx_seq_one_letter_code
_entity_poly.pdbx_strand_id
1 'polypeptide(L)'
;MIEMKYILKGLREQKQISMDKMCEDLNNVYDVSIAKSTISKWENGKAEPSLANARILTKYFNVTLDYLLGLEKEESYNFNKLSKEETTLLENYNKLNALGKKEANKRVAELTEINRYLNTITDEITATKDNMVELNNKKITYDDFETVAAHNDNLTDDEISEADRRILADINKRNSK
;
A
#
# COMPACT_ATOMS: atom_id res chain seq x y z
N MET A 1 26.13 -13.71 -3.71
CA MET A 1 25.60 -13.57 -5.08
C MET A 1 26.56 -14.25 -6.02
N ILE A 2 26.10 -15.15 -6.89
CA ILE A 2 26.98 -15.78 -7.89
C ILE A 2 27.04 -14.81 -9.08
N GLU A 3 28.24 -14.37 -9.45
CA GLU A 3 28.39 -13.44 -10.58
C GLU A 3 28.12 -14.14 -11.92
N MET A 4 27.51 -13.40 -12.85
CA MET A 4 27.19 -13.86 -14.21
C MET A 4 28.38 -14.52 -14.94
N LYS A 5 29.61 -14.03 -14.74
CA LYS A 5 30.82 -14.57 -15.39
C LYS A 5 31.03 -16.07 -15.11
N TYR A 6 30.73 -16.53 -13.89
CA TYR A 6 30.86 -17.92 -13.49
C TYR A 6 29.74 -18.78 -14.08
N ILE A 7 28.52 -18.23 -14.12
CA ILE A 7 27.34 -18.91 -14.67
C ILE A 7 27.52 -19.10 -16.18
N LEU A 8 27.91 -18.06 -16.90
CA LEU A 8 28.14 -18.10 -18.34
C LEU A 8 29.21 -19.11 -18.72
N LYS A 9 30.36 -19.08 -18.02
CA LYS A 9 31.44 -20.04 -18.23
C LYS A 9 30.99 -21.48 -17.94
N GLY A 10 30.26 -21.69 -16.84
CA GLY A 10 29.71 -22.98 -16.47
C GLY A 10 28.75 -23.54 -17.53
N LEU A 11 27.83 -22.73 -18.05
CA LEU A 11 26.90 -23.12 -19.12
C LEU A 11 27.64 -23.53 -20.40
N ARG A 12 28.70 -22.80 -20.77
CA ARG A 12 29.53 -23.15 -21.93
C ARG A 12 30.24 -24.49 -21.74
N GLU A 13 30.80 -24.73 -20.56
CA GLU A 13 31.52 -25.97 -20.23
C GLU A 13 30.57 -27.17 -20.12
N GLN A 14 29.37 -26.98 -19.56
CA GLN A 14 28.31 -28.00 -19.54
C GLN A 14 27.87 -28.42 -20.94
N LYS A 15 27.82 -27.47 -21.89
CA LYS A 15 27.54 -27.74 -23.30
C LYS A 15 28.76 -28.31 -24.05
N GLN A 16 29.92 -28.42 -23.41
CA GLN A 16 31.17 -28.95 -23.96
C GLN A 16 31.67 -28.24 -25.22
N ILE A 17 31.52 -26.91 -25.28
CA ILE A 17 31.95 -26.10 -26.43
C ILE A 17 33.08 -25.13 -26.04
N SER A 18 33.92 -24.80 -27.03
CA SER A 18 34.94 -23.75 -26.88
C SER A 18 34.32 -22.35 -27.00
N MET A 19 35.06 -21.32 -26.58
CA MET A 19 34.63 -19.92 -26.80
C MET A 19 34.49 -19.61 -28.30
N ASP A 20 35.36 -20.17 -29.15
CA ASP A 20 35.28 -20.01 -30.60
C ASP A 20 34.00 -20.63 -31.16
N LYS A 21 33.66 -21.85 -30.70
CA LYS A 21 32.45 -22.52 -31.15
C LYS A 21 31.18 -21.80 -30.71
N MET A 22 31.16 -21.34 -29.46
CA MET A 22 30.06 -20.50 -28.97
C MET A 22 29.93 -19.20 -29.79
N CYS A 23 31.04 -18.56 -30.14
CA CYS A 23 31.07 -17.37 -30.99
C CYS A 23 30.43 -17.63 -32.36
N GLU A 24 30.86 -18.72 -33.01
CA GLU A 24 30.34 -19.15 -34.31
C GLU A 24 28.84 -19.45 -34.23
N ASP A 25 28.41 -20.23 -33.23
CA ASP A 25 27.00 -20.62 -33.08
C ASP A 25 26.11 -19.40 -32.83
N LEU A 26 26.55 -18.46 -31.99
CA LEU A 26 25.80 -17.25 -31.71
C LEU A 26 25.64 -16.37 -32.96
N ASN A 27 26.73 -16.15 -33.69
CA ASN A 27 26.71 -15.32 -34.89
C ASN A 27 25.86 -15.94 -35.99
N ASN A 28 25.94 -17.26 -36.18
CA ASN A 28 25.19 -17.98 -37.21
C ASN A 28 23.69 -18.09 -36.91
N VAL A 29 23.32 -18.31 -35.63
CA VAL A 29 21.92 -18.57 -35.26
C VAL A 29 21.13 -17.27 -35.04
N TYR A 30 21.77 -16.21 -34.55
CA TYR A 30 21.07 -15.00 -34.10
C TYR A 30 21.41 -13.74 -34.92
N ASP A 31 22.15 -13.89 -36.02
CA ASP A 31 22.57 -12.79 -36.90
C ASP A 31 23.24 -11.64 -36.11
N VAL A 32 24.25 -12.00 -35.33
CA VAL A 32 25.04 -11.07 -34.53
C VAL A 32 26.51 -11.12 -34.88
N SER A 33 27.24 -10.05 -34.57
CA SER A 33 28.69 -9.97 -34.76
C SER A 33 29.42 -9.91 -33.43
N ILE A 34 29.41 -11.02 -32.71
CA ILE A 34 30.17 -11.20 -31.47
C ILE A 34 31.56 -11.72 -31.85
N ALA A 35 32.61 -11.15 -31.25
CA ALA A 35 33.98 -11.65 -31.39
C ALA A 35 34.34 -12.58 -30.22
N LYS A 36 35.25 -13.54 -30.43
CA LYS A 36 35.78 -14.40 -29.35
C LYS A 36 36.33 -13.59 -28.17
N SER A 37 36.99 -12.47 -28.45
CA SER A 37 37.53 -11.57 -27.42
C SER A 37 36.42 -10.99 -26.54
N THR A 38 35.22 -10.79 -27.08
CA THR A 38 34.04 -10.34 -26.34
C THR A 38 33.55 -11.42 -25.38
N ILE A 39 33.41 -12.67 -25.84
CA ILE A 39 33.04 -13.81 -24.97
C ILE A 39 34.08 -13.99 -23.85
N SER A 40 35.37 -13.91 -24.20
CA SER A 40 36.45 -13.98 -23.23
C SER A 40 36.35 -12.87 -22.18
N LYS A 41 36.01 -11.64 -22.56
CA LYS A 41 35.79 -10.56 -21.60
C LYS A 41 34.61 -10.85 -20.67
N TRP A 42 33.51 -11.40 -21.17
CA TRP A 42 32.34 -11.77 -20.37
C TRP A 42 32.66 -12.86 -19.34
N GLU A 43 33.30 -13.95 -19.76
CA GLU A 43 33.65 -15.07 -18.87
C GLU A 43 34.73 -14.72 -17.84
N ASN A 44 35.53 -13.68 -18.12
CA ASN A 44 36.54 -13.18 -17.19
C ASN A 44 36.07 -11.96 -16.38
N GLY A 45 34.82 -11.51 -16.53
CA GLY A 45 34.28 -10.33 -15.84
C GLY A 45 34.95 -9.01 -16.21
N LYS A 46 35.60 -8.91 -17.37
CA LYS A 46 36.21 -7.67 -17.88
C LYS A 46 35.21 -6.76 -18.58
N ALA A 47 34.08 -7.31 -18.98
CA ALA A 47 32.95 -6.61 -19.55
C ALA A 47 31.69 -7.42 -19.28
N GLU A 48 30.53 -6.78 -19.36
CA GLU A 48 29.23 -7.45 -19.33
C GLU A 48 28.59 -7.44 -20.73
N PRO A 49 27.78 -8.46 -21.06
CA PRO A 49 26.99 -8.41 -22.29
C PRO A 49 25.91 -7.33 -22.17
N SER A 50 25.60 -6.68 -23.28
CA SER A 50 24.41 -5.84 -23.38
C SER A 50 23.14 -6.68 -23.12
N LEU A 51 22.04 -6.03 -22.75
CA LEU A 51 20.77 -6.74 -22.55
C LEU A 51 20.34 -7.53 -23.79
N ALA A 52 20.59 -7.00 -25.00
CA ALA A 52 20.33 -7.70 -26.25
C ALA A 52 21.12 -9.01 -26.35
N ASN A 53 22.43 -8.97 -26.04
CA ASN A 53 23.28 -10.16 -26.03
C ASN A 53 22.90 -11.12 -24.90
N ALA A 54 22.56 -10.61 -23.71
CA ALA A 54 22.09 -11.43 -22.59
C ALA A 54 20.82 -12.22 -22.97
N ARG A 55 19.85 -11.58 -23.65
CA ARG A 55 18.65 -12.25 -24.19
C ARG A 55 18.95 -13.34 -25.22
N ILE A 56 20.02 -13.18 -25.98
CA ILE A 56 20.47 -14.20 -26.92
C ILE A 56 21.11 -15.36 -26.16
N LEU A 57 21.96 -15.07 -25.18
CA LEU A 57 22.61 -16.09 -24.34
C LEU A 57 21.58 -16.94 -23.59
N THR A 58 20.53 -16.32 -23.03
CA THR A 58 19.46 -17.06 -22.35
C THR A 58 18.74 -18.02 -23.28
N LYS A 59 18.44 -17.61 -24.51
CA LYS A 59 17.87 -18.49 -25.54
C LYS A 59 18.83 -19.60 -25.96
N TYR A 60 20.11 -19.27 -26.18
CA TYR A 60 21.12 -20.23 -26.63
C TYR A 60 21.41 -21.34 -25.61
N PHE A 61 21.35 -21.01 -24.32
CA PHE A 61 21.54 -21.97 -23.22
C PHE A 61 20.24 -22.48 -22.61
N ASN A 62 19.09 -22.00 -23.07
CA ASN A 62 17.76 -22.34 -22.55
C ASN A 62 17.63 -22.14 -21.02
N VAL A 63 18.02 -20.95 -20.56
CA VAL A 63 17.94 -20.53 -19.14
C VAL A 63 17.16 -19.23 -19.01
N THR A 64 16.70 -18.90 -17.80
CA THR A 64 16.08 -17.60 -17.52
C THR A 64 17.14 -16.49 -17.46
N LEU A 65 16.72 -15.23 -17.65
CA LEU A 65 17.62 -14.09 -17.46
C LEU A 65 18.08 -13.98 -16.01
N ASP A 66 17.16 -14.21 -15.07
CA ASP A 66 17.46 -14.18 -13.62
C ASP A 66 18.52 -15.22 -13.24
N TYR A 67 18.44 -16.43 -13.80
CA TYR A 67 19.49 -17.44 -13.63
C TYR A 67 20.82 -16.94 -14.17
N LEU A 68 20.84 -16.45 -15.41
CA LEU A 68 22.07 -15.97 -16.05
C LEU A 68 22.75 -14.84 -15.25
N LEU A 69 21.94 -13.96 -14.66
CA LEU A 69 22.39 -12.84 -13.84
C LEU A 69 22.71 -13.23 -12.38
N GLY A 70 22.38 -14.46 -11.96
CA GLY A 70 22.61 -14.94 -10.60
C GLY A 70 21.61 -14.45 -9.55
N LEU A 71 20.41 -14.06 -9.99
CA LEU A 71 19.36 -13.42 -9.19
C LEU A 71 18.35 -14.42 -8.57
N GLU A 72 18.39 -15.71 -8.89
CA GLU A 72 17.40 -16.69 -8.38
C GLU A 72 17.32 -16.81 -6.85
N LYS A 73 18.37 -16.40 -6.14
CA LYS A 73 18.44 -16.44 -4.67
C LYS A 73 18.16 -15.08 -4.02
N GLU A 74 17.88 -14.05 -4.80
CA GLU A 74 17.43 -12.79 -4.23
C GLU A 74 15.97 -12.96 -3.82
N GLU A 75 15.74 -12.91 -2.50
CA GLU A 75 14.40 -12.81 -1.94
C GLU A 75 13.67 -11.67 -2.66
N SER A 76 12.46 -11.95 -3.12
CA SER A 76 11.61 -11.00 -3.84
C SER A 76 11.70 -9.61 -3.20
N TYR A 77 12.04 -8.59 -3.99
CA TYR A 77 12.01 -7.22 -3.53
C TYR A 77 10.57 -6.89 -3.10
N ASN A 78 10.32 -6.90 -1.78
CA ASN A 78 8.99 -6.68 -1.23
C ASN A 78 8.73 -5.17 -1.30
N PHE A 79 8.15 -4.70 -2.40
CA PHE A 79 7.81 -3.29 -2.62
C PHE A 79 6.87 -2.72 -1.55
N ASN A 80 6.20 -3.60 -0.79
CA ASN A 80 5.42 -3.24 0.38
C ASN A 80 6.28 -3.30 1.65
N LYS A 81 7.26 -2.39 1.77
CA LYS A 81 7.88 -2.15 3.07
C LYS A 81 6.85 -1.43 3.94
N LEU A 82 6.03 -2.22 4.61
CA LEU A 82 5.04 -1.76 5.57
C LEU A 82 5.72 -0.93 6.66
N SER A 83 5.05 0.10 7.12
CA SER A 83 5.46 0.84 8.30
C SER A 83 5.47 -0.08 9.53
N LYS A 84 6.06 0.40 10.63
CA LYS A 84 6.06 -0.33 11.90
C LYS A 84 4.63 -0.54 12.40
N GLU A 85 3.77 0.46 12.21
CA GLU A 85 2.36 0.45 12.62
C GLU A 85 1.57 -0.57 11.79
N GLU A 86 1.77 -0.58 10.47
CA GLU A 86 1.13 -1.53 9.56
C GLU A 86 1.57 -2.98 9.85
N THR A 87 2.87 -3.17 10.14
CA THR A 87 3.41 -4.47 10.53
C THR A 87 2.80 -4.94 11.85
N THR A 88 2.70 -4.06 12.84
CA THR A 88 2.08 -4.35 14.15
C THR A 88 0.61 -4.74 14.01
N LEU A 89 -0.14 -4.04 13.15
CA LEU A 89 -1.54 -4.35 12.87
C LEU A 89 -1.68 -5.76 12.28
N LEU A 90 -0.88 -6.11 11.27
CA LEU A 90 -0.90 -7.42 10.65
C LEU A 90 -0.47 -8.54 11.60
N GLU A 91 0.58 -8.33 12.41
CA GLU A 91 1.02 -9.29 13.41
C GLU A 91 -0.09 -9.61 14.41
N ASN A 92 -0.80 -8.60 14.89
CA ASN A 92 -1.92 -8.78 15.81
C ASN A 92 -3.11 -9.44 15.12
N TYR A 93 -3.44 -9.01 13.90
CA TYR A 93 -4.52 -9.61 13.10
C TYR A 93 -4.27 -11.10 12.83
N ASN A 94 -3.03 -11.49 12.57
CA ASN A 94 -2.65 -12.89 12.31
C ASN A 94 -2.74 -13.80 13.53
N LYS A 95 -2.68 -13.24 14.75
CA LYS A 95 -2.92 -14.00 16.00
C LYS A 95 -4.41 -14.31 16.23
N LEU A 96 -5.32 -13.62 15.53
CA LEU A 96 -6.76 -13.80 15.70
C LEU A 96 -7.27 -15.04 14.94
N ASN A 97 -8.29 -15.69 15.50
CA ASN A 97 -9.05 -16.73 14.80
C ASN A 97 -10.06 -16.11 13.81
N ALA A 98 -10.83 -16.94 13.11
CA ALA A 98 -11.78 -16.48 12.09
C ALA A 98 -12.82 -15.47 12.63
N LEU A 99 -13.36 -15.70 13.84
CA LEU A 99 -14.30 -14.79 14.47
C LEU A 99 -13.64 -13.44 14.81
N GLY A 100 -12.44 -13.48 15.41
CA GLY A 100 -11.69 -12.28 15.76
C GLY A 100 -11.28 -11.47 14.54
N LYS A 101 -10.86 -12.12 13.46
CA LYS A 101 -10.56 -11.46 12.18
C LYS A 101 -11.80 -10.76 11.59
N LYS A 102 -12.96 -11.42 11.62
CA LYS A 102 -14.23 -10.83 11.17
C LYS A 102 -14.58 -9.58 11.97
N GLU A 103 -14.46 -9.64 13.29
CA GLU A 103 -14.74 -8.50 14.15
C GLU A 103 -13.72 -7.36 13.97
N ALA A 104 -12.43 -7.68 13.87
CA ALA A 104 -11.39 -6.69 13.61
C ALA A 104 -11.66 -5.92 12.31
N ASN A 105 -12.00 -6.62 11.22
CA ASN A 105 -12.37 -5.98 9.96
C ASN A 105 -13.60 -5.08 10.10
N LYS A 106 -14.61 -5.53 10.85
CA LYS A 106 -15.81 -4.74 11.13
C LYS A 106 -15.47 -3.43 11.85
N ARG A 107 -14.69 -3.50 12.93
CA ARG A 107 -14.31 -2.30 13.70
C ARG A 107 -13.46 -1.34 12.88
N VAL A 108 -12.51 -1.85 12.10
CA VAL A 108 -11.69 -1.02 11.21
C VAL A 108 -12.58 -0.33 10.17
N ALA A 109 -13.55 -1.03 9.58
CA ALA A 109 -14.51 -0.43 8.66
C ALA A 109 -15.41 0.62 9.34
N GLU A 110 -15.88 0.38 10.56
CA GLU A 110 -16.64 1.39 11.32
C GLU A 110 -15.82 2.67 11.56
N LEU A 111 -14.52 2.54 11.83
CA LEU A 111 -13.63 3.70 12.00
C LEU A 111 -13.49 4.54 10.71
N THR A 112 -13.60 3.93 9.53
CA THR A 112 -13.55 4.68 8.25
C THR A 112 -14.81 5.50 7.99
N GLU A 113 -15.91 5.25 8.71
CA GLU A 113 -17.15 6.03 8.60
C GLU A 113 -17.20 7.22 9.57
N ILE A 114 -16.22 7.33 10.47
CA ILE A 114 -16.18 8.40 11.49
C ILE A 114 -15.18 9.46 11.04
N ASN A 115 -15.69 10.63 10.62
CA ASN A 115 -14.87 11.75 10.12
C ASN A 115 -13.69 12.13 11.02
N ARG A 116 -13.83 12.03 12.34
CA ARG A 116 -12.75 12.31 13.32
C ARG A 116 -11.49 11.47 13.09
N TYR A 117 -11.62 10.27 12.49
CA TYR A 117 -10.53 9.33 12.26
C TYR A 117 -10.06 9.27 10.80
N LEU A 118 -10.60 10.14 9.94
CA LEU A 118 -10.17 10.25 8.55
C LEU A 118 -9.02 11.25 8.42
N ASN A 119 -8.05 10.91 7.57
CA ASN A 119 -7.07 11.87 7.06
C ASN A 119 -7.79 12.83 6.10
N THR A 120 -8.50 13.79 6.67
CA THR A 120 -8.94 14.96 5.92
C THR A 120 -7.70 15.80 5.64
N ILE A 121 -7.47 16.13 4.37
CA ILE A 121 -6.47 17.12 3.99
C ILE A 121 -6.99 18.46 4.51
N THR A 122 -6.71 18.76 5.77
CA THR A 122 -6.80 20.10 6.35
C THR A 122 -5.46 20.39 6.99
N ASP A 123 -4.42 20.45 6.16
CA ASP A 123 -3.37 21.41 6.44
C ASP A 123 -4.08 22.77 6.54
N GLU A 124 -4.21 23.24 7.78
CA GLU A 124 -4.36 24.65 8.12
C GLU A 124 -5.38 25.46 7.31
N ILE A 125 -6.66 25.44 7.71
CA ILE A 125 -7.38 26.71 7.80
C ILE A 125 -6.91 27.36 9.10
N THR A 126 -5.67 27.82 9.11
CA THR A 126 -5.19 28.75 10.12
C THR A 126 -6.03 30.03 10.01
N ALA A 127 -6.36 30.60 11.16
CA ALA A 127 -7.15 31.81 11.28
C ALA A 127 -6.41 33.04 10.73
N THR A 128 -6.15 33.12 9.43
CA THR A 128 -5.87 34.40 8.77
C THR A 128 -7.21 35.00 8.37
N LYS A 129 -7.51 36.16 8.97
CA LYS A 129 -8.75 36.93 8.87
C LYS A 129 -9.04 37.51 7.48
N ASP A 130 -8.45 36.99 6.40
CA ASP A 130 -8.37 37.72 5.13
C ASP A 130 -9.18 37.14 3.98
N ASN A 131 -9.98 36.08 4.17
CA ASN A 131 -10.96 35.67 3.15
C ASN A 131 -12.24 35.09 3.78
N MET A 132 -13.18 35.99 4.13
CA MET A 132 -14.57 35.60 4.34
C MET A 132 -15.18 35.24 2.97
N VAL A 133 -15.44 33.96 2.73
CA VAL A 133 -16.41 33.57 1.69
C VAL A 133 -17.78 33.71 2.32
N GLU A 134 -18.58 34.65 1.84
CA GLU A 134 -20.01 34.72 2.14
C GLU A 134 -20.68 33.42 1.68
N LEU A 135 -20.96 32.54 2.63
CA LEU A 135 -21.91 31.46 2.41
C LEU A 135 -23.28 32.11 2.25
N ASN A 136 -23.87 31.98 1.05
CA ASN A 136 -25.23 32.40 0.76
C ASN A 136 -26.14 31.98 1.91
N ASN A 137 -26.59 32.96 2.69
CA ASN A 137 -27.52 32.79 3.80
C ASN A 137 -28.83 32.20 3.27
N LYS A 138 -28.94 30.87 3.20
CA LYS A 138 -30.24 30.23 3.22
C LYS A 138 -30.80 30.52 4.60
N LYS A 139 -31.77 31.43 4.66
CA LYS A 139 -32.46 31.82 5.88
C LYS A 139 -33.13 30.57 6.45
N ILE A 140 -32.51 29.96 7.46
CA ILE A 140 -33.05 28.79 8.17
C ILE A 140 -34.33 29.27 8.85
N THR A 141 -35.45 28.63 8.51
CA THR A 141 -36.76 28.89 9.12
C THR A 141 -37.07 27.81 10.14
N TYR A 142 -37.99 28.09 11.07
CA TYR A 142 -38.37 27.16 12.14
C TYR A 142 -38.88 25.81 11.61
N ASP A 143 -39.35 25.78 10.37
CA ASP A 143 -39.87 24.58 9.68
C ASP A 143 -38.75 23.67 9.12
N ASP A 144 -37.49 24.11 9.11
CA ASP A 144 -36.34 23.33 8.63
C ASP A 144 -35.80 22.33 9.69
N PHE A 145 -36.37 22.31 10.89
CA PHE A 145 -36.09 21.30 11.93
C PHE A 145 -37.30 20.40 12.12
N GLU A 146 -37.17 19.10 11.86
CA GLU A 146 -38.13 18.14 12.39
C GLU A 146 -38.05 18.20 13.92
N THR A 147 -39.19 18.47 14.57
CA THR A 147 -39.28 18.36 16.02
C THR A 147 -39.03 16.91 16.39
N VAL A 148 -37.82 16.61 16.85
CA VAL A 148 -37.52 15.35 17.49
C VAL A 148 -38.26 15.38 18.83
N ALA A 149 -39.48 14.85 18.86
CA ALA A 149 -40.14 14.55 20.11
C ALA A 149 -39.23 13.58 20.87
N ALA A 150 -38.75 13.98 22.05
CA ALA A 150 -38.11 13.06 22.98
C ALA A 150 -39.18 12.02 23.36
N HIS A 151 -39.14 10.88 22.68
CA HIS A 151 -39.98 9.74 23.00
C HIS A 151 -39.69 9.34 24.46
N ASN A 152 -40.71 9.50 25.28
CA ASN A 152 -40.73 9.30 26.73
C ASN A 152 -40.73 7.80 27.09
N ASP A 153 -40.02 6.98 26.32
CA ASP A 153 -40.35 5.56 26.18
C ASP A 153 -39.87 4.68 27.35
N ASN A 154 -39.57 5.25 28.53
CA ASN A 154 -39.27 4.45 29.74
C ASN A 154 -39.33 5.23 31.08
N LEU A 155 -39.97 6.40 31.15
CA LEU A 155 -40.15 7.11 32.43
C LEU A 155 -41.55 6.83 33.01
N THR A 156 -41.61 6.63 34.31
CA THR A 156 -42.87 6.52 35.05
C THR A 156 -43.55 7.88 35.17
N ASP A 157 -44.87 7.91 35.40
CA ASP A 157 -45.66 9.14 35.57
C ASP A 157 -45.10 10.06 36.68
N ASP A 158 -44.49 9.46 37.71
CA ASP A 158 -43.83 10.17 38.81
C ASP A 158 -42.54 10.88 38.36
N GLU A 159 -41.74 10.24 37.50
CA GLU A 159 -40.48 10.80 37.00
C GLU A 159 -40.72 11.93 36.01
N ILE A 160 -41.78 11.82 35.20
CA ILE A 160 -42.23 12.88 34.29
C ILE A 160 -42.69 14.09 35.11
N SER A 161 -43.53 13.86 36.13
CA SER A 161 -44.05 14.92 36.99
C SER A 161 -42.95 15.66 37.76
N GLU A 162 -41.90 14.96 38.18
CA GLU A 162 -40.74 15.56 38.84
C GLU A 162 -39.86 16.36 37.87
N ALA A 163 -39.68 15.88 36.64
CA ALA A 163 -38.96 16.60 35.60
C ALA A 163 -39.67 17.92 35.25
N ASP A 164 -40.98 17.88 35.03
CA ASP A 164 -41.80 19.05 34.75
C ASP A 164 -41.75 20.08 35.87
N ARG A 165 -41.81 19.61 37.14
CA ARG A 165 -41.70 20.49 38.31
C ARG A 165 -40.36 21.23 38.36
N ARG A 166 -39.26 20.52 38.07
CA ARG A 166 -37.91 21.12 38.07
C ARG A 166 -37.71 22.11 36.93
N ILE A 167 -38.24 21.81 35.76
CA ILE A 167 -38.22 22.71 34.60
C ILE A 167 -38.99 23.99 34.91
N LEU A 168 -40.21 23.89 35.46
CA LEU A 168 -41.01 25.05 35.84
C LEU A 168 -40.31 25.91 36.91
N ALA A 169 -39.69 25.28 37.91
CA ALA A 169 -38.97 25.98 38.96
C ALA A 169 -37.78 26.78 38.40
N ASP A 170 -37.04 26.20 37.46
CA ASP A 170 -35.87 26.86 36.87
C ASP A 170 -36.28 28.00 35.92
N ILE A 171 -37.37 27.83 35.17
CA ILE A 171 -37.98 28.91 34.36
C ILE A 171 -38.39 30.08 35.26
N ASN A 172 -39.12 29.80 36.35
CA ASN A 172 -39.57 30.83 37.27
C ASN A 172 -38.42 31.53 37.99
N LYS A 173 -37.32 30.80 38.28
CA LYS A 173 -36.10 31.37 38.86
C LYS A 173 -35.37 32.30 37.88
N ARG A 174 -35.37 31.98 36.59
CA ARG A 174 -34.78 32.83 35.54
C ARG A 174 -35.63 34.07 35.26
N ASN A 175 -36.96 33.94 35.33
CA ASN A 175 -37.90 35.05 35.12
C ASN A 175 -38.05 35.98 36.34
N SER A 176 -37.49 35.60 37.49
CA SER A 176 -37.49 36.39 38.74
C SER A 176 -36.15 37.11 38.99
N LYS A 177 -35.24 37.11 38.01
CA LYS A 177 -33.99 37.90 37.99
C LYS A 177 -34.06 38.96 36.89
#